data_AF-A0A4Y7UJ25-F1
#
_entry.id   AF-A0A4Y7UJ25-F1
#
_cell.length_a   1.000
_cell.length_b   1.000
_cell.length_c   1.000
_cell.angle_alpha   90.00
_cell.angle_beta   90.00
_cell.angle_gamma   90.00
#
_symmetry.space_group_name_H-M   'P 1'
#
loop_
_entity.id
_entity.type
_entity.pdbx_description
1 polymer ?
#
loop_
_entity_poly.entity_id
_entity_poly.type
_entity_poly.pdbx_seq_one_letter_code
_entity_poly.pdbx_strand_id
1 'polypeptide(L)'
;MKKLLYLLSAIIAILTSCSSDNDTDSLNQAHIPLLLKYVITKDGKTIYTGENIYNGNRIVSFSDSNGNKSNYTYTGDLITKIEDINTKGMITTTRDYSYSSGKLESVLYKSPSSKNLKIKYTHNQDGTISYKKYLIQVSTGSEEEEGSTGKYTFKDGNLIKTESFYYNSPEGLTISEYDSKNSFNKNILGLKLLLDYSSTSINNLVKQTIVTFSDNNSTSIISTYAFTYDANGYATEMKTSKSDGASDTTQTIKYFY
;
A
#
# COMPACT_ATOMS: atom_id res chain seq x y z
N MET A 1 69.83 -44.28 12.31
CA MET A 1 68.77 -45.31 12.21
C MET A 1 67.62 -44.74 11.37
N LYS A 2 67.04 -45.60 10.52
CA LYS A 2 65.96 -45.38 9.55
C LYS A 2 64.74 -44.66 10.21
N LYS A 3 63.89 -43.87 9.53
CA LYS A 3 63.09 -44.19 8.34
C LYS A 3 62.46 -42.93 7.69
N LEU A 4 62.29 -43.02 6.35
CA LEU A 4 61.25 -42.51 5.42
C LEU A 4 60.61 -41.12 5.62
N LEU A 5 60.66 -40.18 4.64
CA LEU A 5 59.95 -40.14 3.32
C LEU A 5 58.41 -40.06 3.52
N TYR A 6 57.58 -39.22 2.88
CA TYR A 6 57.52 -38.40 1.66
C TYR A 6 56.51 -37.24 1.98
N LEU A 7 56.21 -36.19 1.21
CA LEU A 7 56.20 -35.98 -0.24
C LEU A 7 56.14 -34.46 -0.52
N LEU A 8 56.80 -34.13 -1.61
CA LEU A 8 56.89 -32.88 -2.35
C LEU A 8 55.57 -32.52 -3.06
N SER A 9 55.21 -31.23 -3.09
CA SER A 9 54.65 -30.61 -4.30
C SER A 9 54.90 -29.11 -4.30
N ALA A 10 55.83 -28.73 -5.17
CA ALA A 10 56.07 -27.37 -5.62
C ALA A 10 54.88 -26.85 -6.44
N ILE A 11 54.71 -25.53 -6.51
CA ILE A 11 54.85 -24.76 -7.76
C ILE A 11 54.90 -23.26 -7.42
N ILE A 12 55.83 -22.61 -8.10
CA ILE A 12 56.24 -21.21 -8.04
C ILE A 12 55.48 -20.41 -9.12
N ALA A 13 55.38 -19.08 -8.87
CA ALA A 13 55.12 -17.97 -9.79
C ALA A 13 53.63 -17.77 -10.16
N ILE A 14 53.14 -16.54 -10.36
CA ILE A 14 53.78 -15.42 -11.05
C ILE A 14 53.18 -14.09 -10.57
N LEU A 15 54.02 -13.07 -10.39
CA LEU A 15 53.62 -11.66 -10.37
C LEU A 15 53.20 -11.24 -11.79
N THR A 16 51.98 -10.75 -11.98
CA THR A 16 51.64 -9.94 -13.16
C THR A 16 50.75 -8.76 -12.76
N SER A 17 51.40 -7.59 -12.71
CA SER A 17 50.92 -6.29 -13.20
C SER A 17 49.42 -5.98 -13.05
N CYS A 18 49.09 -5.09 -12.10
CA CYS A 18 47.88 -4.29 -12.15
C CYS A 18 47.89 -3.42 -13.42
N SER A 19 47.27 -3.93 -14.47
CA SER A 19 46.81 -3.15 -15.60
C SER A 19 45.45 -2.55 -15.24
N SER A 20 45.35 -1.25 -15.46
CA SER A 20 44.14 -0.44 -15.42
C SER A 20 43.03 -0.97 -16.33
N ASP A 21 41.81 -0.67 -15.89
CA ASP A 21 40.51 -0.86 -16.53
C ASP A 21 40.08 -2.30 -16.82
N ASN A 22 39.01 -2.73 -16.15
CA ASN A 22 37.75 -2.97 -16.85
C ASN A 22 36.62 -3.34 -15.88
N ASP A 23 35.47 -2.73 -16.19
CA ASP A 23 34.14 -3.27 -16.01
C ASP A 23 33.76 -3.64 -14.57
N THR A 24 33.26 -2.63 -13.85
CA THR A 24 32.15 -2.88 -12.94
C THR A 24 30.99 -3.39 -13.78
N ASP A 25 30.97 -4.71 -13.95
CA ASP A 25 29.80 -5.50 -14.25
C ASP A 25 28.75 -5.13 -13.19
N SER A 26 27.93 -4.12 -13.51
CA SER A 26 26.72 -3.82 -12.78
C SER A 26 25.81 -5.01 -13.01
N LEU A 27 25.97 -6.03 -12.15
CA LEU A 27 25.05 -7.15 -12.01
C LEU A 27 23.64 -6.60 -12.16
N ASN A 28 23.00 -7.01 -13.26
CA ASN A 28 21.62 -6.76 -13.61
C ASN A 28 20.72 -6.82 -12.38
N GLN A 29 20.51 -5.67 -11.71
CA GLN A 29 19.44 -5.54 -10.74
C GLN A 29 18.18 -5.48 -11.59
N ALA A 30 17.49 -6.62 -11.69
CA ALA A 30 16.21 -6.71 -12.37
C ALA A 30 15.35 -5.51 -11.93
N HIS A 31 14.98 -4.66 -12.89
CA HIS A 31 14.19 -3.47 -12.62
C HIS A 31 12.85 -3.91 -12.01
N ILE A 32 12.66 -3.65 -10.71
CA ILE A 32 11.43 -3.98 -9.99
C ILE A 32 10.34 -3.04 -10.53
N PRO A 33 9.24 -3.53 -11.14
CA PRO A 33 8.21 -2.64 -11.67
C PRO A 33 7.56 -1.82 -10.55
N LEU A 34 7.59 -0.50 -10.67
CA LEU A 34 7.00 0.45 -9.72
C LEU A 34 6.12 1.41 -10.50
N LEU A 35 4.88 1.62 -10.07
CA LEU A 35 3.98 2.51 -10.77
C LEU A 35 4.47 3.96 -10.65
N LEU A 36 4.98 4.52 -11.74
CA LEU A 36 5.46 5.90 -11.82
C LEU A 36 4.31 6.88 -12.02
N LYS A 37 3.31 6.49 -12.82
CA LYS A 37 2.21 7.38 -13.20
C LYS A 37 0.93 6.61 -13.50
N TYR A 38 -0.21 7.22 -13.20
CA TYR A 38 -1.49 6.78 -13.75
C TYR A 38 -2.31 7.95 -14.29
N VAL A 39 -3.12 7.67 -15.31
CA VAL A 39 -3.98 8.65 -15.97
C VAL A 39 -5.40 8.12 -15.97
N ILE A 40 -6.34 8.92 -15.46
CA ILE A 40 -7.77 8.61 -15.47
C ILE A 40 -8.43 9.41 -16.59
N THR A 41 -9.12 8.70 -17.46
CA THR A 41 -9.88 9.25 -18.59
C THR A 41 -11.35 8.91 -18.44
N LYS A 42 -12.21 9.90 -18.65
CA LYS A 42 -13.66 9.76 -18.75
C LYS A 42 -14.14 10.44 -20.04
N ASP A 43 -14.95 9.73 -20.82
CA ASP A 43 -15.49 10.23 -22.10
C ASP A 43 -14.41 10.79 -23.05
N GLY A 44 -13.27 10.09 -23.11
CA GLY A 44 -12.11 10.47 -23.94
C GLY A 44 -11.28 11.64 -23.42
N LYS A 45 -11.63 12.24 -22.28
CA LYS A 45 -10.89 13.35 -21.67
C LYS A 45 -10.14 12.91 -20.42
N THR A 46 -8.89 13.31 -20.30
CA THR A 46 -8.14 13.16 -19.05
C THR A 46 -8.77 14.02 -17.98
N ILE A 47 -9.16 13.41 -16.87
CA ILE A 47 -9.77 14.10 -15.73
C ILE A 47 -8.84 14.13 -14.51
N TYR A 48 -7.85 13.24 -14.46
CA TYR A 48 -6.92 13.14 -13.35
C TYR A 48 -5.62 12.47 -13.79
N THR A 49 -4.51 12.89 -13.19
CA THR A 49 -3.22 12.20 -13.30
C THR A 49 -2.57 12.17 -11.94
N GLY A 50 -1.97 11.04 -11.59
CA GLY A 50 -1.17 10.88 -10.38
C GLY A 50 0.22 10.36 -10.71
N GLU A 51 1.22 10.84 -9.98
CA GLU A 51 2.64 10.51 -10.21
C GLU A 51 3.31 10.17 -8.87
N ASN A 52 4.15 9.14 -8.88
CA ASN A 52 4.92 8.69 -7.73
C ASN A 52 6.42 8.89 -7.98
N ILE A 53 7.14 9.28 -6.95
CA ILE A 53 8.61 9.37 -6.94
C ILE A 53 9.13 8.35 -5.94
N TYR A 54 10.20 7.64 -6.31
CA TYR A 54 10.78 6.58 -5.51
C TYR A 54 12.28 6.78 -5.26
N ASN A 55 12.76 6.17 -4.18
CA ASN A 55 14.17 5.89 -3.94
C ASN A 55 14.32 4.38 -3.73
N GLY A 56 14.84 3.67 -4.73
CA GLY A 56 14.69 2.22 -4.81
C GLY A 56 13.20 1.84 -4.86
N ASN A 57 12.76 0.94 -3.99
CA ASN A 57 11.34 0.56 -3.85
C ASN A 57 10.59 1.32 -2.73
N ARG A 58 11.21 2.35 -2.15
CA ARG A 58 10.56 3.24 -1.18
C ARG A 58 9.87 4.37 -1.92
N ILE A 59 8.54 4.49 -1.79
CA ILE A 59 7.85 5.68 -2.27
C ILE A 59 8.30 6.89 -1.44
N VAL A 60 8.74 7.94 -2.09
CA VAL A 60 9.19 9.20 -1.46
C VAL A 60 8.05 10.19 -1.43
N SER A 61 7.35 10.34 -2.55
CA SER A 61 6.22 11.25 -2.67
C SER A 61 5.22 10.80 -3.73
N PHE A 62 3.99 11.27 -3.57
CA PHE A 62 2.93 11.26 -4.57
C PHE A 62 2.52 12.69 -4.89
N SER A 63 2.15 12.97 -6.14
CA SER A 63 1.51 14.23 -6.53
C SER A 63 0.44 14.02 -7.59
N ASP A 64 -0.59 14.85 -7.59
CA ASP A 64 -1.65 14.80 -8.58
C ASP A 64 -1.77 16.05 -9.46
N SER A 65 -2.53 15.91 -10.55
CA SER A 65 -2.82 17.00 -11.49
C SER A 65 -3.61 18.16 -10.89
N ASN A 66 -4.19 17.98 -9.71
CA ASN A 66 -4.85 19.06 -8.98
C ASN A 66 -3.87 19.84 -8.10
N GLY A 67 -2.62 19.38 -7.98
CA GLY A 67 -1.56 20.01 -7.20
C GLY A 67 -1.48 19.54 -5.74
N ASN A 68 -2.23 18.52 -5.34
CA ASN A 68 -2.08 17.91 -4.03
C ASN A 68 -0.85 17.00 -4.02
N LYS A 69 -0.25 16.82 -2.85
CA LYS A 69 0.94 15.99 -2.66
C LYS A 69 0.84 15.17 -1.39
N SER A 70 1.55 14.06 -1.35
CA SER A 70 1.81 13.30 -0.12
C SER A 70 3.29 12.99 -0.01
N ASN A 71 3.89 13.21 1.16
CA ASN A 71 5.29 12.85 1.44
C ASN A 71 5.35 11.67 2.41
N TYR A 72 6.28 10.74 2.18
CA TYR A 72 6.41 9.50 2.95
C TYR A 72 7.73 9.50 3.73
N THR A 73 7.67 9.17 5.02
CA THR A 73 8.86 8.99 5.87
C THR A 73 8.98 7.54 6.33
N TYR A 74 10.22 7.05 6.39
CA TYR A 74 10.53 5.68 6.77
C TYR A 74 11.42 5.62 8.01
N THR A 75 11.27 4.54 8.78
CA THR A 75 12.28 4.06 9.73
C THR A 75 12.61 2.62 9.36
N GLY A 76 13.84 2.38 8.89
CA GLY A 76 14.18 1.12 8.23
C GLY A 76 13.27 0.90 7.02
N ASP A 77 12.56 -0.23 6.99
CA ASP A 77 11.67 -0.62 5.89
C ASP A 77 10.19 -0.34 6.19
N LEU A 78 9.90 0.37 7.28
CA LEU A 78 8.54 0.70 7.71
C LEU A 78 8.22 2.16 7.38
N ILE A 79 7.06 2.41 6.75
CA ILE A 79 6.52 3.77 6.60
C ILE A 79 6.03 4.23 7.96
N THR A 80 6.65 5.25 8.53
CA THR A 80 6.30 5.77 9.86
C THR A 80 5.50 7.06 9.81
N LYS A 81 5.47 7.75 8.67
CA LYS A 81 4.67 8.96 8.50
C LYS A 81 4.25 9.19 7.06
N ILE A 82 3.04 9.71 6.87
CA ILE A 82 2.62 10.33 5.61
C ILE A 82 2.05 11.72 5.89
N GLU A 83 2.48 12.71 5.13
CA GLU A 83 1.99 14.09 5.21
C GLU A 83 1.27 14.46 3.92
N ASP A 84 -0.03 14.77 3.99
CA ASP A 84 -0.79 15.29 2.86
C ASP A 84 -0.70 16.80 2.82
N ILE A 85 -0.42 17.33 1.64
CA ILE A 85 -0.11 18.73 1.40
C ILE A 85 -1.05 19.23 0.30
N ASN A 86 -1.77 20.31 0.57
CA ASN A 86 -2.66 20.92 -0.41
C ASN A 86 -1.89 21.78 -1.42
N THR A 87 -2.62 22.33 -2.39
CA THR A 87 -2.10 23.20 -3.45
C THR A 87 -1.41 24.48 -2.96
N LYS A 88 -1.63 24.88 -1.71
CA LYS A 88 -0.98 26.03 -1.07
C LYS A 88 0.30 25.65 -0.31
N GLY A 89 0.72 24.38 -0.36
CA GLY A 89 1.88 23.88 0.36
C GLY A 89 1.63 23.66 1.85
N MET A 90 0.38 23.71 2.33
CA MET A 90 0.05 23.47 3.73
C MET A 90 -0.25 22.00 3.99
N ILE A 91 0.29 21.47 5.09
CA ILE A 91 -0.06 20.14 5.58
C ILE A 91 -1.52 20.16 6.04
N THR A 92 -2.37 19.34 5.42
CA THR A 92 -3.78 19.18 5.77
C THR A 92 -4.01 18.01 6.72
N THR A 93 -3.22 16.95 6.55
CA THR A 93 -3.29 15.74 7.36
C THR A 93 -1.90 15.15 7.54
N THR A 94 -1.56 14.74 8.76
CA THR A 94 -0.43 13.86 9.04
C THR A 94 -0.95 12.54 9.56
N ARG A 95 -0.45 11.42 9.01
CA ARG A 95 -0.66 10.07 9.53
C ARG A 95 0.64 9.59 10.14
N ASP A 96 0.69 9.45 11.45
CA ASP A 96 1.83 8.86 12.16
C ASP A 96 1.54 7.38 12.47
N TYR A 97 2.43 6.49 12.07
CA TYR A 97 2.26 5.04 12.20
C TYR A 97 3.16 4.48 13.31
N SER A 98 2.57 3.73 14.25
CA SER A 98 3.31 2.96 15.26
C SER A 98 3.28 1.47 14.93
N TYR A 99 4.38 0.81 15.24
CA TYR A 99 4.55 -0.62 14.98
C TYR A 99 5.01 -1.33 16.25
N SER A 100 4.54 -2.56 16.42
CA SER A 100 5.01 -3.48 17.44
C SER A 100 5.31 -4.82 16.79
N SER A 101 6.51 -5.36 17.02
CA SER A 101 6.97 -6.62 16.43
C SER A 101 6.80 -6.68 14.90
N GLY A 102 7.08 -5.58 14.21
CA GLY A 102 6.97 -5.47 12.74
C GLY A 102 5.53 -5.40 12.20
N LYS A 103 4.52 -5.36 13.07
CA LYS A 103 3.11 -5.24 12.71
C LYS A 103 2.58 -3.85 13.05
N LEU A 104 1.68 -3.31 12.22
CA LEU A 104 1.06 -2.03 12.49
C LEU A 104 0.21 -2.11 13.77
N GLU A 105 0.51 -1.26 14.73
CA GLU A 105 -0.15 -1.21 16.03
C GLU A 105 -1.17 -0.08 16.07
N SER A 106 -0.83 1.09 15.55
CA SER A 106 -1.76 2.21 15.46
C SER A 106 -1.41 3.19 14.35
N VAL A 107 -2.41 3.98 13.96
CA VAL A 107 -2.22 5.20 13.17
C VAL A 107 -2.89 6.37 13.87
N LEU A 108 -2.18 7.50 13.94
CA LEU A 108 -2.68 8.77 14.45
C LEU A 108 -2.82 9.77 13.32
N TYR A 109 -4.07 10.14 13.02
CA TYR A 109 -4.45 11.19 12.08
C TYR A 109 -4.47 12.54 12.80
N LYS A 110 -3.60 13.43 12.37
CA LYS A 110 -3.53 14.81 12.84
C LYS A 110 -4.01 15.74 11.74
N SER A 111 -4.93 16.63 12.07
CA SER A 111 -5.36 17.71 11.18
C SER A 111 -5.40 19.02 11.97
N PRO A 112 -5.57 20.18 11.30
CA PRO A 112 -5.77 21.47 11.97
C PRO A 112 -7.11 21.58 12.71
N SER A 113 -7.43 20.61 13.56
CA SER A 113 -8.68 20.50 14.33
C SER A 113 -8.37 20.37 15.82
N SER A 114 -9.36 20.59 16.68
CA SER A 114 -9.22 20.40 18.14
C SER A 114 -9.14 18.94 18.56
N LYS A 115 -9.46 18.01 17.65
CA LYS A 115 -9.42 16.56 17.87
C LYS A 115 -8.62 15.86 16.79
N ASN A 116 -7.82 14.89 17.19
CA ASN A 116 -7.15 13.95 16.29
C ASN A 116 -7.88 12.59 16.34
N LEU A 117 -7.78 11.81 15.26
CA LEU A 117 -8.33 10.45 15.21
C LEU A 117 -7.20 9.45 15.36
N LYS A 118 -7.34 8.49 16.28
CA LYS A 118 -6.40 7.38 16.43
C LYS A 118 -7.11 6.06 16.17
N ILE A 119 -6.49 5.21 15.36
CA ILE A 119 -6.97 3.85 15.11
C ILE A 119 -5.95 2.90 15.74
N LYS A 120 -6.41 2.00 16.61
CA LYS A 120 -5.58 0.94 17.19
C LYS A 120 -5.96 -0.40 16.59
N TYR A 121 -4.96 -1.23 16.31
CA TYR A 121 -5.11 -2.54 15.68
C TYR A 121 -4.73 -3.66 16.64
N THR A 122 -5.48 -4.76 16.60
CA THR A 122 -5.19 -5.99 17.33
C THR A 122 -5.07 -7.14 16.34
N HIS A 123 -3.90 -7.77 16.29
CA HIS A 123 -3.61 -8.91 15.41
C HIS A 123 -4.00 -10.21 16.11
N ASN A 124 -5.07 -10.84 15.65
CA ASN A 124 -5.68 -11.99 16.31
C ASN A 124 -4.98 -13.30 15.92
N GLN A 125 -5.16 -14.34 16.74
CA GLN A 125 -4.60 -15.68 16.47
C GLN A 125 -5.26 -16.38 15.28
N ASP A 126 -6.50 -16.02 14.93
CA ASP A 126 -7.24 -16.52 13.77
C ASP A 126 -6.77 -15.91 12.43
N GLY A 127 -5.72 -15.08 12.45
CA GLY A 127 -5.16 -14.41 11.28
C GLY A 127 -5.91 -13.13 10.87
N THR A 128 -6.96 -12.74 11.59
CA THR A 128 -7.69 -11.51 11.34
C THR A 128 -7.11 -10.34 12.12
N ILE A 129 -7.52 -9.11 11.77
CA ILE A 129 -7.07 -7.90 12.48
C ILE A 129 -8.31 -7.10 12.90
N SER A 130 -8.46 -6.86 14.19
CA SER A 130 -9.52 -6.00 14.72
C SER A 130 -9.02 -4.56 14.85
N TYR A 131 -9.92 -3.59 14.74
CA TYR A 131 -9.60 -2.19 15.00
C TYR A 131 -10.62 -1.49 15.91
N LYS A 132 -10.15 -0.45 16.59
CA LYS A 132 -10.98 0.51 17.35
C LYS A 132 -10.54 1.94 17.06
N LYS A 133 -11.50 2.86 16.94
CA LYS A 133 -11.25 4.29 16.75
C LYS A 133 -11.39 5.07 18.06
N TYR A 134 -10.53 6.05 18.22
CA TYR A 134 -10.46 6.94 19.37
C TYR A 134 -10.31 8.39 18.93
N LEU A 135 -10.95 9.31 19.65
CA LEU A 135 -10.70 10.74 19.52
C LEU A 135 -9.67 11.17 20.56
N ILE A 136 -8.66 11.91 20.11
CA ILE A 136 -7.64 12.50 20.98
C ILE A 136 -7.87 14.01 21.04
N GLN A 137 -8.14 14.54 22.23
CA GLN A 137 -8.24 15.98 22.44
C GLN A 137 -6.84 16.61 22.36
N VAL A 138 -6.64 17.57 21.45
CA VAL A 138 -5.30 18.14 21.21
C VAL A 138 -4.78 18.92 22.42
N SER A 139 -5.66 19.61 23.14
CA SER A 139 -5.31 20.45 24.29
C SER A 139 -4.87 19.66 25.52
N THR A 140 -5.41 18.47 25.74
CA THR A 140 -5.20 17.66 26.95
C THR A 140 -4.46 16.35 26.70
N GLY A 141 -4.44 15.89 25.45
CA GLY A 141 -3.97 14.55 25.08
C GLY A 141 -4.91 13.42 25.51
N SER A 142 -6.11 13.72 26.02
CA SER A 142 -7.04 12.70 26.50
C SER A 142 -7.58 11.87 25.32
N GLU A 143 -7.64 10.56 25.52
CA GLU A 143 -8.10 9.57 24.54
C GLU A 143 -9.48 9.05 24.95
N GLU A 144 -10.46 9.16 24.04
CA GLU A 144 -11.84 8.73 24.25
C GLU A 144 -12.25 7.77 23.13
N GLU A 145 -12.99 6.70 23.46
CA GLU A 145 -13.54 5.80 22.44
C GLU A 145 -14.56 6.56 21.58
N GLU A 146 -14.43 6.45 20.26
CA GLU A 146 -15.32 7.12 19.31
C GLU A 146 -16.58 6.27 19.01
N GLY A 147 -16.52 4.97 19.29
CA GLY A 147 -17.62 4.01 19.09
C GLY A 147 -17.48 3.15 17.84
N SER A 148 -16.68 3.57 16.85
CA SER A 148 -16.39 2.76 15.67
C SER A 148 -15.38 1.65 15.96
N THR A 149 -15.74 0.43 15.56
CA THR A 149 -14.88 -0.75 15.60
C THR A 149 -14.98 -1.52 14.29
N GLY A 150 -14.12 -2.53 14.12
CA GLY A 150 -14.24 -3.42 12.97
C GLY A 150 -13.22 -4.52 12.91
N LYS A 151 -13.28 -5.27 11.81
CA LYS A 151 -12.47 -6.47 11.57
C LYS A 151 -12.06 -6.55 10.10
N TYR A 152 -10.79 -6.85 9.87
CA TYR A 152 -10.20 -7.14 8.58
C TYR A 152 -9.89 -8.63 8.49
N THR A 153 -10.26 -9.24 7.36
CA THR A 153 -9.89 -10.62 7.03
C THR A 153 -9.06 -10.63 5.76
N PHE A 154 -7.87 -11.23 5.87
CA PHE A 154 -6.95 -11.36 4.76
C PHE A 154 -6.89 -12.81 4.26
N LYS A 155 -6.67 -12.96 2.96
CA LYS A 155 -6.36 -14.25 2.34
C LYS A 155 -5.32 -14.02 1.24
N ASP A 156 -4.26 -14.83 1.26
CA ASP A 156 -3.19 -14.79 0.26
C ASP A 156 -2.59 -13.39 0.05
N GLY A 157 -2.50 -12.59 1.12
CA GLY A 157 -1.98 -11.20 1.07
C GLY A 157 -2.97 -10.14 0.58
N ASN A 158 -4.25 -10.48 0.40
CA ASN A 158 -5.30 -9.57 -0.05
C ASN A 158 -6.37 -9.37 1.04
N LEU A 159 -6.91 -8.14 1.15
CA LEU A 159 -7.98 -7.80 2.09
C LEU A 159 -9.34 -8.21 1.51
N ILE A 160 -9.78 -9.43 1.82
CA ILE A 160 -11.00 -10.00 1.21
C ILE A 160 -12.28 -9.57 1.92
N LYS A 161 -12.20 -9.11 3.17
CA LYS A 161 -13.37 -8.72 3.94
C LYS A 161 -13.05 -7.60 4.94
N THR A 162 -13.92 -6.61 4.99
CA THR A 162 -13.95 -5.57 6.03
C THR A 162 -15.33 -5.52 6.66
N GLU A 163 -15.37 -5.54 7.99
CA GLU A 163 -16.58 -5.39 8.79
C GLU A 163 -16.42 -4.14 9.66
N SER A 164 -17.41 -3.24 9.65
CA SER A 164 -17.45 -2.08 10.55
C SER A 164 -18.71 -2.09 11.40
N PHE A 165 -18.55 -1.60 12.63
CA PHE A 165 -19.62 -1.51 13.62
C PHE A 165 -19.55 -0.17 14.34
N TYR A 166 -20.70 0.38 14.68
CA TYR A 166 -20.85 1.55 15.54
C TYR A 166 -21.59 1.14 16.82
N TYR A 167 -20.94 1.25 17.99
CA TYR A 167 -21.48 0.76 19.27
C TYR A 167 -22.04 -0.67 19.20
N ASN A 168 -21.32 -1.58 18.54
CA ASN A 168 -21.67 -2.99 18.27
C ASN A 168 -22.81 -3.23 17.27
N SER A 169 -23.43 -2.18 16.73
CA SER A 169 -24.38 -2.32 15.61
C SER A 169 -23.62 -2.41 14.29
N PRO A 170 -23.93 -3.38 13.40
CA PRO A 170 -23.33 -3.43 12.06
C PRO A 170 -23.57 -2.13 11.31
N GLU A 171 -22.52 -1.60 10.69
CA GLU A 171 -22.56 -0.36 9.93
C GLU A 171 -22.20 -0.62 8.46
N GLY A 172 -21.17 -1.44 8.23
CA GLY A 172 -20.69 -1.74 6.89
C GLY A 172 -20.09 -3.14 6.76
N LEU A 173 -20.28 -3.73 5.59
CA LEU A 173 -19.59 -4.94 5.15
C LEU A 173 -19.05 -4.71 3.74
N THR A 174 -17.75 -4.92 3.55
CA THR A 174 -17.13 -4.96 2.23
C THR A 174 -16.58 -6.34 1.97
N ILE A 175 -16.93 -6.92 0.82
CA ILE A 175 -16.36 -8.17 0.31
C ILE A 175 -15.60 -7.82 -0.98
N SER A 176 -14.34 -8.22 -1.04
CA SER A 176 -13.43 -7.93 -2.15
C SER A 176 -12.94 -9.23 -2.78
N GLU A 177 -12.99 -9.29 -4.10
CA GLU A 177 -12.51 -10.41 -4.90
C GLU A 177 -11.34 -9.94 -5.77
N TYR A 178 -10.29 -10.76 -5.85
CA TYR A 178 -9.03 -10.41 -6.51
C TYR A 178 -8.69 -11.41 -7.60
N ASP A 179 -7.94 -10.94 -8.60
CA ASP A 179 -7.28 -11.82 -9.56
C ASP A 179 -6.01 -12.47 -8.98
N SER A 180 -5.24 -13.15 -9.83
CA SER A 180 -3.92 -13.68 -9.49
C SER A 180 -2.75 -12.83 -10.00
N LYS A 181 -3.01 -11.64 -10.56
CA LYS A 181 -2.03 -10.76 -11.21
C LYS A 181 -1.51 -9.70 -10.24
N ASN A 182 -0.38 -9.08 -10.56
CA ASN A 182 0.30 -8.19 -9.62
C ASN A 182 -0.45 -6.86 -9.51
N SER A 183 -0.72 -6.42 -8.27
CA SER A 183 -1.18 -5.05 -8.04
C SER A 183 -0.04 -4.05 -8.23
N PHE A 184 -0.40 -2.82 -8.57
CA PHE A 184 0.58 -1.73 -8.75
C PHE A 184 1.32 -1.37 -7.45
N ASN A 185 0.78 -1.73 -6.28
CA ASN A 185 1.38 -1.48 -4.97
C ASN A 185 2.25 -2.63 -4.45
N LYS A 186 2.23 -3.80 -5.11
CA LYS A 186 2.86 -5.04 -4.62
C LYS A 186 4.32 -4.85 -4.22
N ASN A 187 5.03 -4.01 -4.96
CA ASN A 187 6.47 -3.81 -4.82
C ASN A 187 6.86 -2.62 -3.93
N ILE A 188 5.90 -1.82 -3.46
CA ILE A 188 6.19 -0.64 -2.64
C ILE A 188 6.52 -1.10 -1.21
N LEU A 189 7.73 -0.80 -0.75
CA LEU A 189 8.23 -1.23 0.55
C LEU A 189 7.36 -0.67 1.68
N GLY A 190 6.99 -1.51 2.65
CA GLY A 190 6.22 -1.13 3.83
C GLY A 190 4.73 -0.83 3.58
N LEU A 191 4.32 -0.51 2.35
CA LEU A 191 2.95 -0.07 2.06
C LEU A 191 1.87 -1.09 2.42
N LYS A 192 2.14 -2.39 2.22
CA LYS A 192 1.21 -3.49 2.58
C LYS A 192 0.87 -3.57 4.07
N LEU A 193 1.64 -2.90 4.93
CA LEU A 193 1.40 -2.88 6.38
C LEU A 193 0.39 -1.80 6.80
N LEU A 194 0.07 -0.84 5.93
CA LEU A 194 -0.78 0.32 6.24
C LEU A 194 -2.27 -0.02 6.12
N LEU A 195 -2.86 -0.56 7.18
CA LEU A 195 -4.23 -1.10 7.19
C LEU A 195 -5.34 -0.05 6.97
N ASP A 196 -5.01 1.23 7.09
CA ASP A 196 -5.89 2.37 6.84
C ASP A 196 -5.85 2.86 5.37
N TYR A 197 -4.97 2.28 4.56
CA TYR A 197 -4.83 2.58 3.15
C TYR A 197 -5.66 1.60 2.33
N SER A 198 -6.49 2.10 1.40
CA SER A 198 -7.39 1.27 0.58
C SER A 198 -6.68 0.30 -0.37
N SER A 199 -5.35 0.40 -0.48
CA SER A 199 -4.57 -0.17 -1.57
C SER A 199 -3.48 -1.15 -1.13
N THR A 200 -3.68 -1.86 -0.01
CA THR A 200 -2.67 -2.77 0.59
C THR A 200 -2.56 -4.15 -0.05
N SER A 201 -3.50 -4.53 -0.92
CA SER A 201 -3.59 -5.88 -1.48
C SER A 201 -2.53 -6.13 -2.56
N ILE A 202 -2.02 -7.36 -2.64
CA ILE A 202 -0.94 -7.74 -3.56
C ILE A 202 -1.42 -8.09 -4.97
N ASN A 203 -2.73 -8.34 -5.13
CA ASN A 203 -3.39 -8.62 -6.40
C ASN A 203 -4.40 -7.52 -6.78
N ASN A 204 -4.88 -7.52 -8.03
CA ASN A 204 -5.82 -6.49 -8.46
C ASN A 204 -7.25 -6.86 -8.06
N LEU A 205 -7.96 -5.88 -7.51
CA LEU A 205 -9.36 -5.99 -7.11
C LEU A 205 -10.24 -6.06 -8.36
N VAL A 206 -10.88 -7.20 -8.63
CA VAL A 206 -11.74 -7.39 -9.81
C VAL A 206 -13.22 -7.18 -9.51
N LYS A 207 -13.61 -7.31 -8.25
CA LYS A 207 -14.99 -7.07 -7.81
C LYS A 207 -15.03 -6.66 -6.35
N GLN A 208 -15.93 -5.74 -6.05
CA GLN A 208 -16.22 -5.32 -4.69
C GLN A 208 -17.73 -5.25 -4.47
N THR A 209 -18.18 -5.82 -3.36
CA THR A 209 -19.55 -5.68 -2.87
C THR A 209 -19.50 -4.91 -1.56
N ILE A 210 -20.16 -3.75 -1.52
CA ILE A 210 -20.29 -2.92 -0.33
C ILE A 210 -21.74 -3.02 0.12
N VAL A 211 -21.94 -3.39 1.37
CA VAL A 211 -23.24 -3.40 2.04
C VAL A 211 -23.20 -2.35 3.15
N THR A 212 -24.16 -1.44 3.14
CA THR A 212 -24.37 -0.46 4.20
C THR A 212 -25.62 -0.82 4.96
N PHE A 213 -25.51 -0.85 6.29
CA PHE A 213 -26.62 -1.14 7.19
C PHE A 213 -27.16 0.18 7.76
N SER A 214 -28.48 0.33 7.79
CA SER A 214 -29.16 1.46 8.40
C SER A 214 -30.44 0.95 9.06
N ASP A 215 -30.48 0.99 10.39
CA ASP A 215 -31.57 0.47 11.21
C ASP A 215 -31.95 -0.97 10.81
N ASN A 216 -33.14 -1.16 10.20
CA ASN A 216 -33.67 -2.45 9.75
C ASN A 216 -33.48 -2.71 8.24
N ASN A 217 -32.77 -1.84 7.53
CA ASN A 217 -32.55 -1.94 6.10
C ASN A 217 -31.06 -2.14 5.79
N SER A 218 -30.81 -2.70 4.60
CA SER A 218 -29.48 -2.71 4.02
C SER A 218 -29.56 -2.35 2.54
N THR A 219 -28.55 -1.64 2.07
CA THR A 219 -28.33 -1.38 0.64
C THR A 219 -27.03 -2.03 0.23
N SER A 220 -26.94 -2.44 -1.04
CA SER A 220 -25.72 -3.03 -1.58
C SER A 220 -25.36 -2.40 -2.91
N ILE A 221 -24.05 -2.19 -3.12
CA ILE A 221 -23.47 -1.71 -4.36
C ILE A 221 -22.43 -2.73 -4.80
N ILE A 222 -22.44 -3.06 -6.09
CA ILE A 222 -21.45 -3.94 -6.71
C ILE A 222 -20.68 -3.12 -7.75
N SER A 223 -19.36 -3.18 -7.64
CA SER A 223 -18.43 -2.61 -8.61
C SER A 223 -17.59 -3.74 -9.20
N THR A 224 -17.38 -3.73 -10.51
CA THR A 224 -16.48 -4.65 -11.20
C THR A 224 -15.39 -3.88 -11.94
N TYR A 225 -14.22 -4.50 -12.01
CA TYR A 225 -13.02 -3.91 -12.58
C TYR A 225 -12.39 -4.91 -13.54
N ALA A 226 -12.24 -4.49 -14.81
CA ALA A 226 -11.61 -5.28 -15.85
C ALA A 226 -10.23 -4.73 -16.14
N PHE A 227 -9.23 -5.60 -16.23
CA PHE A 227 -7.84 -5.19 -16.41
C PHE A 227 -7.21 -5.77 -17.68
N THR A 228 -6.27 -5.01 -18.23
CA THR A 228 -5.29 -5.49 -19.21
C THR A 228 -3.92 -5.51 -18.53
N TYR A 229 -3.08 -6.49 -18.86
CA TYR A 229 -1.78 -6.68 -18.21
C TYR A 229 -0.64 -6.73 -19.22
N ASP A 230 0.56 -6.38 -18.76
CA ASP A 230 1.81 -6.64 -19.47
C ASP A 230 2.26 -8.12 -19.35
N ALA A 231 3.38 -8.45 -19.99
CA ALA A 231 3.97 -9.78 -19.95
C ALA A 231 4.44 -10.22 -18.54
N ASN A 232 4.68 -9.26 -17.64
CA ASN A 232 5.09 -9.49 -16.26
C ASN A 232 3.89 -9.60 -15.30
N GLY A 233 2.65 -9.49 -15.82
CA GLY A 233 1.43 -9.60 -15.05
C GLY A 233 1.08 -8.35 -14.23
N TYR A 234 1.62 -7.18 -14.57
CA TYR A 234 1.22 -5.89 -14.00
C TYR A 234 0.13 -5.25 -14.86
N ALA A 235 -0.88 -4.67 -14.21
CA ALA A 235 -1.98 -4.03 -14.91
C ALA A 235 -1.49 -2.77 -15.64
N THR A 236 -1.76 -2.66 -16.94
CA THR A 236 -1.48 -1.48 -17.77
C THR A 236 -2.72 -0.63 -18.01
N GLU A 237 -3.90 -1.23 -17.88
CA GLU A 237 -5.20 -0.55 -18.02
C GLU A 237 -6.23 -1.18 -17.07
N MET A 238 -7.12 -0.36 -16.51
CA MET A 238 -8.31 -0.79 -15.78
C MET A 238 -9.54 -0.06 -16.32
N LYS A 239 -10.64 -0.80 -16.52
CA LYS A 239 -11.97 -0.27 -16.81
C LYS A 239 -12.90 -0.55 -15.65
N THR A 240 -13.62 0.47 -15.20
CA THR A 240 -14.59 0.33 -14.10
C THR A 240 -15.99 0.33 -14.66
N SER A 241 -16.81 -0.61 -14.17
CA SER A 241 -18.26 -0.64 -14.36
C SER A 241 -18.92 -0.62 -12.99
N LYS A 242 -19.80 0.36 -12.76
CA LYS A 242 -20.60 0.46 -11.54
C LYS A 242 -22.06 0.24 -11.90
N SER A 243 -22.65 -0.84 -11.39
CA SER A 243 -24.08 -1.09 -11.52
C SER A 243 -24.80 -0.55 -10.29
N ASP A 244 -25.36 0.66 -10.37
CA ASP A 244 -26.32 1.18 -9.36
C ASP A 244 -27.74 1.44 -9.90
N GLY A 245 -28.03 0.94 -11.11
CA GLY A 245 -29.35 1.04 -11.72
C GLY A 245 -29.65 2.36 -12.44
N ALA A 246 -28.76 3.36 -12.41
CA ALA A 246 -29.01 4.67 -13.04
C ALA A 246 -28.11 5.04 -14.23
N SER A 247 -26.85 4.54 -14.33
CA SER A 247 -26.01 4.74 -15.54
C SER A 247 -24.70 3.95 -15.50
N ASP A 248 -24.27 3.42 -16.66
CA ASP A 248 -22.94 2.84 -16.84
C ASP A 248 -21.91 3.97 -17.03
N THR A 249 -21.30 4.45 -15.96
CA THR A 249 -20.15 5.35 -16.11
C THR A 249 -18.89 4.54 -16.35
N THR A 250 -18.38 4.54 -17.58
CA THR A 250 -17.11 3.86 -17.89
C THR A 250 -15.95 4.83 -17.64
N GLN A 251 -15.11 4.52 -16.66
CA GLN A 251 -13.82 5.18 -16.48
C GLN A 251 -12.70 4.25 -16.89
N THR A 252 -11.69 4.79 -17.59
CA THR A 252 -10.47 4.06 -17.93
C THR A 252 -9.30 4.65 -17.16
N ILE A 253 -8.53 3.80 -16.50
CA ILE A 253 -7.27 4.16 -15.84
C ILE A 253 -6.14 3.49 -16.61
N LYS A 254 -5.12 4.24 -17.01
CA LYS A 254 -3.89 3.71 -17.59
C LYS A 254 -2.75 3.82 -16.60
N TYR A 255 -1.92 2.79 -16.54
CA TYR A 255 -0.80 2.67 -15.62
C TYR A 255 0.52 2.66 -16.39
N PHE A 256 1.51 3.39 -15.86
CA PHE A 256 2.83 3.55 -16.44
C PHE A 256 3.87 3.24 -15.36
N TYR A 257 4.74 2.27 -15.63
CA TYR A 257 5.77 1.75 -14.73
C TYR A 257 7.17 2.14 -15.22
#